data_AF-A0A2N1T9B3-F1
#
_entry.id   AF-A0A2N1T9B3-F1
#
_cell.length_a   1.000
_cell.length_b   1.000
_cell.length_c   1.000
_cell.angle_alpha   90.00
_cell.angle_beta   90.00
_cell.angle_gamma   90.00
#
_symmetry.space_group_name_H-M   'P 1'
#
loop_
_entity.id
_entity.type
_entity.pdbx_description
1 polymer ?
#
loop_
_entity_poly.entity_id
_entity_poly.type
_entity_poly.pdbx_seq_one_letter_code
_entity_poly.pdbx_strand_id
1 'polypeptide(L)'
;MIEKLLSEDILYPVQDPGVLERGSVIRRVSGVKDQQGCFMNRDDGGDLIVVNVVDCAGCSFLATAGIMRLRNDEQLYCYRGTFGKDRDSQRAMEIISNWPLYRKNTDIQNAIDYFVRTAYAPAHILHLEKTDQLQNLFIPLQQKFRIGRFKVEVNWDKERKETFRKILDDLKVGDHVTYVAMIPPTKGHNPLFYSIGTKPHEETVMSLRGEPFNFVPTHGGHIKALRPEGGTKQFLVDAGSSYLGKGLKTLYDTAREVTDGLRRVYGKYNFIPVEGRGAFGTEQSY
;
A
#
# COMPACT_ATOMS: atom_id res chain seq x y z
N MET A 1 -2.45 27.55 21.36
CA MET A 1 -2.12 27.67 19.92
C MET A 1 -3.12 28.59 19.22
N ILE A 2 -4.42 28.32 19.31
CA ILE A 2 -5.48 29.12 18.68
C ILE A 2 -5.42 30.61 19.01
N GLU A 3 -5.23 30.98 20.29
CA GLU A 3 -5.11 32.39 20.70
C GLU A 3 -4.00 33.14 19.96
N LYS A 4 -2.85 32.49 19.73
CA LYS A 4 -1.76 33.10 18.95
C LYS A 4 -2.16 33.29 17.49
N LEU A 5 -2.79 32.27 16.88
CA LEU A 5 -3.25 32.34 15.50
C LEU A 5 -4.34 33.41 15.30
N LEU A 6 -5.19 33.64 16.31
CA LEU A 6 -6.14 34.76 16.35
C LEU A 6 -5.41 36.10 16.46
N SER A 7 -4.44 36.22 17.37
CA SER A 7 -3.70 37.47 17.59
C SER A 7 -2.84 37.89 16.40
N GLU A 8 -2.38 36.93 15.59
CA GLU A 8 -1.62 37.15 14.36
C GLU A 8 -2.54 37.28 13.11
N ASP A 9 -3.86 37.29 13.30
CA ASP A 9 -4.88 37.38 12.24
C ASP A 9 -4.77 36.27 11.17
N ILE A 10 -4.29 35.09 11.56
CA ILE A 10 -4.12 33.93 10.67
C ILE A 10 -5.44 33.16 10.50
N LEU A 11 -6.32 33.21 11.51
CA LEU A 11 -7.64 32.60 11.47
C LEU A 11 -8.66 33.49 12.17
N TYR A 12 -9.94 33.30 11.85
CA TYR A 12 -11.04 34.02 12.45
C TYR A 12 -12.16 33.06 12.90
N PRO A 13 -12.89 33.39 13.97
CA PRO A 13 -14.02 32.58 14.41
C PRO A 13 -15.17 32.68 13.41
N VAL A 14 -15.78 31.54 13.11
CA VAL A 14 -16.92 31.44 12.19
C VAL A 14 -18.20 31.48 13.01
N GLN A 15 -18.93 32.59 12.93
CA GLN A 15 -20.20 32.79 13.66
C GLN A 15 -21.36 32.08 12.97
N ASP A 16 -21.43 32.19 11.64
CA ASP A 16 -22.39 31.48 10.80
C ASP A 16 -21.63 30.56 9.85
N PRO A 17 -21.66 29.23 10.04
CA PRO A 17 -21.06 28.30 9.10
C PRO A 17 -21.60 28.48 7.67
N GLY A 18 -22.82 29.00 7.50
CA GLY A 18 -23.49 29.18 6.20
C GLY A 18 -22.71 30.04 5.20
N VAL A 19 -21.82 30.92 5.69
CA VAL A 19 -20.99 31.79 4.84
C VAL A 19 -19.67 31.17 4.40
N LEU A 20 -19.39 29.92 4.78
CA LEU A 20 -18.15 29.24 4.38
C LEU A 20 -18.11 29.00 2.87
N GLU A 21 -17.03 29.46 2.25
CA GLU A 21 -16.78 29.23 0.83
C GLU A 21 -16.14 27.86 0.60
N ARG A 22 -16.57 27.17 -0.46
CA ARG A 22 -15.93 25.92 -0.88
C ARG A 22 -14.44 26.15 -1.14
N GLY A 23 -13.61 25.30 -0.55
CA GLY A 23 -12.15 25.41 -0.62
C GLY A 23 -11.52 26.09 0.60
N SER A 24 -12.32 26.69 1.49
CA SER A 24 -11.81 27.27 2.73
C SER A 24 -11.20 26.21 3.64
N VAL A 25 -10.03 26.51 4.19
CA VAL A 25 -9.44 25.68 5.25
C VAL A 25 -10.08 26.07 6.58
N ILE A 26 -10.74 25.11 7.21
CA ILE A 26 -11.45 25.31 8.47
C ILE A 26 -10.81 24.47 9.58
N ARG A 27 -10.94 24.92 10.82
CA ARG A 27 -10.45 24.25 12.02
C ARG A 27 -11.52 24.24 13.09
N ARG A 28 -11.80 23.07 13.64
CA ARG A 28 -12.70 22.87 14.77
C ARG A 28 -11.90 22.60 16.03
N VAL A 29 -12.27 23.28 17.11
CA VAL A 29 -11.61 23.17 18.40
C VAL A 29 -12.64 22.95 19.50
N SER A 30 -12.33 22.04 20.41
CA SER A 30 -13.10 21.71 21.60
C SER A 30 -12.17 21.16 22.69
N GLY A 31 -12.69 20.81 23.86
CA GLY A 31 -11.89 20.17 24.91
C GLY A 31 -11.28 18.82 24.51
N VAL A 32 -11.80 18.15 23.48
CA VAL A 32 -11.38 16.79 23.07
C VAL A 32 -10.94 16.67 21.62
N LYS A 33 -11.18 17.69 20.79
CA LYS A 33 -10.85 17.67 19.36
C LYS A 33 -10.22 18.97 18.95
N ASP A 34 -9.15 18.85 18.18
CA ASP A 34 -8.51 19.94 17.46
C ASP A 34 -8.19 19.46 16.05
N GLN A 35 -9.06 19.78 15.10
CA GLN A 35 -9.04 19.17 13.76
C GLN A 35 -9.20 20.22 12.69
N GLN A 36 -8.43 20.14 11.61
CA GLN A 36 -8.57 21.01 10.45
C GLN A 36 -8.82 20.21 9.16
N GLY A 37 -9.38 20.86 8.15
CA GLY A 37 -9.59 20.30 6.82
C GLY A 37 -10.12 21.33 5.84
N CYS A 38 -10.22 20.95 4.56
CA CYS A 38 -10.77 21.78 3.51
C CYS A 38 -12.28 21.60 3.45
N PHE A 39 -13.07 22.67 3.62
CA PHE A 39 -14.51 22.64 3.44
C PHE A 39 -14.86 22.46 1.96
N MET A 40 -15.72 21.48 1.66
CA MET A 40 -16.12 21.15 0.29
C MET A 40 -17.59 21.46 0.01
N ASN A 41 -18.47 21.01 0.89
CA ASN A 41 -19.92 21.24 0.77
C ASN A 41 -20.60 20.87 2.10
N ARG A 42 -21.92 20.93 2.13
CA ARG A 42 -22.75 20.36 3.20
C ARG A 42 -23.40 19.06 2.76
N ASP A 43 -23.70 18.21 3.72
CA ASP A 43 -24.62 17.09 3.50
C ASP A 43 -26.09 17.56 3.63
N ASP A 44 -27.03 16.63 3.42
CA ASP A 44 -28.47 16.91 3.50
C ASP A 44 -28.92 17.33 4.91
N GLY A 45 -28.15 17.00 5.94
CA GLY A 45 -28.39 17.40 7.33
C GLY A 45 -27.77 18.75 7.70
N GLY A 46 -27.04 19.37 6.78
CA GLY A 46 -26.32 20.63 7.01
C GLY A 46 -24.95 20.46 7.67
N ASP A 47 -24.48 19.24 7.91
CA ASP A 47 -23.14 18.96 8.44
C ASP A 47 -22.07 19.29 7.39
N LEU A 48 -20.85 19.61 7.83
CA LEU A 48 -19.79 20.07 6.94
C LEU A 48 -19.04 18.88 6.33
N ILE A 49 -19.00 18.77 5.00
CA ILE A 49 -18.17 17.82 4.28
C ILE A 49 -16.78 18.44 4.13
N VAL A 50 -15.78 17.76 4.69
CA VAL A 50 -14.39 18.20 4.69
C VAL A 50 -13.47 17.16 4.07
N VAL A 51 -12.40 17.61 3.42
CA VAL A 51 -11.33 16.75 2.89
C VAL A 51 -9.99 17.06 3.52
N ASN A 52 -9.08 16.09 3.46
CA ASN A 52 -7.73 16.17 3.99
C ASN A 52 -7.70 16.56 5.48
N VAL A 53 -8.39 15.76 6.28
CA VAL A 53 -8.61 16.02 7.71
C VAL A 53 -7.34 15.69 8.50
N VAL A 54 -6.89 16.65 9.28
CA VAL A 54 -5.68 16.58 10.12
C VAL A 54 -6.07 16.83 11.57
N ASP A 55 -5.55 16.00 12.47
CA ASP A 55 -5.54 16.24 13.92
C ASP A 55 -4.37 17.16 14.27
N CYS A 56 -4.70 18.38 14.65
CA CYS A 56 -3.74 19.41 15.02
C CYS A 56 -3.18 19.19 16.44
N ALA A 57 -3.90 18.52 17.34
CA ALA A 57 -3.40 18.21 18.67
C ALA A 57 -2.42 17.03 18.63
N GLY A 58 -2.77 15.97 17.89
CA GLY A 58 -1.96 14.76 17.76
C GLY A 58 -0.91 14.80 16.63
N CYS A 59 -0.82 15.90 15.87
CA CYS A 59 0.05 16.03 14.68
C CYS A 59 -0.15 14.88 13.68
N SER A 60 -1.40 14.51 13.35
CA SER A 60 -1.67 13.32 12.55
C SER A 60 -2.67 13.51 11.42
N PHE A 61 -2.51 12.76 10.32
CA PHE A 61 -3.50 12.65 9.26
C PHE A 61 -4.60 11.68 9.67
N LEU A 62 -5.84 12.15 9.66
CA LEU A 62 -6.99 11.35 10.09
C LEU A 62 -7.71 10.70 8.91
N ALA A 63 -8.04 11.46 7.87
CA ALA A 63 -8.86 10.97 6.77
C ALA A 63 -8.74 11.81 5.50
N THR A 64 -8.94 11.17 4.35
CA THR A 64 -9.01 11.87 3.05
C THR A 64 -10.29 12.68 2.90
N ALA A 65 -11.41 12.19 3.45
CA ALA A 65 -12.70 12.88 3.47
C ALA A 65 -13.47 12.48 4.74
N GLY A 66 -14.34 13.35 5.22
CA GLY A 66 -15.19 13.08 6.37
C GLY A 66 -16.29 14.12 6.56
N ILE A 67 -17.25 13.78 7.41
CA ILE A 67 -18.32 14.69 7.83
C ILE A 67 -17.96 15.27 9.20
N MET A 68 -17.82 16.59 9.28
CA MET A 68 -17.60 17.34 10.49
C MET A 68 -18.92 17.86 11.03
N ARG A 69 -19.46 17.15 12.02
CA ARG A 69 -20.65 17.55 12.79
C ARG A 69 -20.26 18.46 13.93
N LEU A 70 -20.73 19.70 13.93
CA LEU A 70 -20.45 20.67 14.99
C LEU A 70 -21.39 20.47 16.16
N ARG A 71 -20.84 20.37 17.37
CA ARG A 71 -21.61 20.36 18.62
C ARG A 71 -21.60 21.76 19.25
N ASN A 72 -22.54 21.99 20.17
CA ASN A 72 -22.75 23.29 20.80
C ASN A 72 -21.55 23.81 21.61
N ASP A 73 -20.65 22.92 22.03
CA ASP A 73 -19.42 23.22 22.78
C ASP A 73 -18.18 23.35 21.88
N GLU A 74 -18.32 23.14 20.57
CA GLU A 74 -17.22 23.20 19.61
C GLU A 74 -17.17 24.57 18.94
N GLN A 75 -15.97 25.15 18.84
CA GLN A 75 -15.75 26.39 18.11
C GLN A 75 -15.19 26.09 16.73
N LEU A 76 -15.77 26.75 15.72
CA LEU A 76 -15.31 26.68 14.34
C LEU A 76 -14.52 27.93 13.98
N TYR A 77 -13.40 27.73 13.30
CA TYR A 77 -12.53 28.76 12.79
C TYR A 77 -12.30 28.54 11.30
N CYS A 78 -12.03 29.62 10.58
CA CYS A 78 -11.57 29.58 9.20
C CYS A 78 -10.22 30.28 9.10
N TYR A 79 -9.29 29.67 8.38
CA TYR A 79 -8.02 30.31 8.09
C TYR A 79 -8.21 31.45 7.09
N ARG A 80 -7.38 32.49 7.24
CA ARG A 80 -7.22 33.52 6.22
C ARG A 80 -6.22 33.06 5.17
N GLY A 81 -6.48 33.48 3.93
CA GLY A 81 -5.59 33.25 2.82
C GLY A 81 -5.72 31.85 2.21
N THR A 82 -5.56 31.81 0.89
CA THR A 82 -5.51 30.57 0.11
C THR A 82 -4.30 30.63 -0.80
N PHE A 83 -3.68 29.49 -1.04
CA PHE A 83 -2.57 29.41 -1.99
C PHE A 83 -2.92 30.00 -3.35
N GLY A 84 -1.99 30.78 -3.91
CA GLY A 84 -2.10 31.42 -5.23
C GLY A 84 -2.65 32.84 -5.20
N LYS A 85 -3.40 33.23 -4.16
CA LYS A 85 -3.85 34.62 -3.96
C LYS A 85 -3.08 35.35 -2.86
N ASP A 86 -2.52 34.60 -1.92
CA ASP A 86 -1.80 35.15 -0.77
C ASP A 86 -0.32 35.41 -1.10
N ARG A 87 0.21 36.55 -0.63
CA ARG A 87 1.64 36.91 -0.76
C ARG A 87 2.57 35.88 -0.09
N ASP A 88 2.08 35.19 0.93
CA ASP A 88 2.83 34.19 1.70
C ASP A 88 2.88 32.83 0.99
N SER A 89 2.11 32.64 -0.09
CA SER A 89 1.99 31.36 -0.82
C SER A 89 3.33 30.82 -1.28
N GLN A 90 4.17 31.68 -1.88
CA GLN A 90 5.45 31.26 -2.44
C GLN A 90 6.38 30.77 -1.33
N ARG A 91 6.56 31.58 -0.28
CA ARG A 91 7.41 31.24 0.85
C ARG A 91 6.94 29.98 1.58
N ALA A 92 5.62 29.81 1.74
CA ALA A 92 5.06 28.58 2.32
C ALA A 92 5.37 27.34 1.46
N MET A 93 5.30 27.44 0.12
CA MET A 93 5.68 26.34 -0.77
C MET A 93 7.19 26.07 -0.78
N GLU A 94 8.03 27.09 -0.58
CA GLU A 94 9.48 26.92 -0.49
C GLU A 94 9.85 25.99 0.68
N ILE A 95 9.19 26.11 1.83
CA ILE A 95 9.35 25.20 2.98
C ILE A 95 9.08 23.74 2.58
N ILE A 96 8.01 23.49 1.82
CA ILE A 96 7.66 22.15 1.33
C ILE A 96 8.70 21.63 0.35
N SER A 97 9.09 22.47 -0.62
CA SER A 97 10.06 22.11 -1.66
C SER A 97 11.46 21.81 -1.12
N ASN A 98 11.81 22.43 0.02
CA ASN A 98 13.06 22.20 0.73
C ASN A 98 13.06 20.96 1.61
N TRP A 99 11.89 20.36 1.87
CA TRP A 99 11.78 19.16 2.68
C TRP A 99 12.43 17.95 1.98
N PRO A 100 13.35 17.21 2.63
CA PRO A 100 14.07 16.11 1.99
C PRO A 100 13.17 14.99 1.42
N LEU A 101 12.04 14.70 2.07
CA LEU A 101 11.11 13.68 1.57
C LEU A 101 10.31 14.16 0.36
N TYR A 102 10.05 15.47 0.22
CA TYR A 102 9.48 16.00 -1.02
C TYR A 102 10.44 15.81 -2.19
N ARG A 103 11.73 16.15 -2.01
CA ARG A 103 12.75 16.02 -3.06
C ARG A 103 13.02 14.57 -3.47
N LYS A 104 12.90 13.62 -2.53
CA LYS A 104 13.14 12.19 -2.77
C LYS A 104 12.00 11.46 -3.50
N ASN A 105 10.78 11.97 -3.45
CA ASN A 105 9.60 11.29 -4.01
C ASN A 105 8.98 12.15 -5.12
N THR A 106 9.69 12.28 -6.24
CA THR A 106 9.32 13.14 -7.38
C THR A 106 8.00 12.75 -8.04
N ASP A 107 7.65 11.46 -7.98
CA ASP A 107 6.44 10.85 -8.53
C ASP A 107 5.15 11.32 -7.83
N ILE A 108 5.24 11.76 -6.56
CA ILE A 108 4.07 12.20 -5.76
C ILE A 108 4.07 13.68 -5.43
N GLN A 109 5.00 14.49 -5.96
CA GLN A 109 5.12 15.92 -5.64
C GLN A 109 3.82 16.69 -5.90
N ASN A 110 3.17 16.49 -7.06
CA ASN A 110 1.89 17.13 -7.37
C ASN A 110 0.79 16.78 -6.35
N ALA A 111 0.79 15.55 -5.84
CA ALA A 111 -0.18 15.12 -4.83
C ALA A 111 0.12 15.74 -3.46
N ILE A 112 1.41 15.87 -3.10
CA ILE A 112 1.84 16.59 -1.90
C ILE A 112 1.41 18.05 -1.98
N ASP A 113 1.68 18.73 -3.11
CA ASP A 113 1.30 20.12 -3.33
C ASP A 113 -0.21 20.32 -3.19
N TYR A 114 -1.00 19.45 -3.82
CA TYR A 114 -2.46 19.49 -3.71
C TYR A 114 -2.92 19.32 -2.26
N PHE A 115 -2.34 18.37 -1.51
CA PHE A 115 -2.68 18.19 -0.11
C PHE A 115 -2.34 19.43 0.72
N VAL A 116 -1.14 19.99 0.57
CA VAL A 116 -0.72 21.19 1.31
C VAL A 116 -1.67 22.35 1.01
N ARG A 117 -1.97 22.58 -0.27
CA ARG A 117 -2.82 23.68 -0.73
C ARG A 117 -4.26 23.61 -0.26
N THR A 118 -4.73 22.42 0.09
CA THR A 118 -6.11 22.19 0.53
C THR A 118 -6.21 22.00 2.05
N ALA A 119 -5.18 21.45 2.70
CA ALA A 119 -5.22 21.18 4.13
C ALA A 119 -4.67 22.33 4.98
N TYR A 120 -3.88 23.24 4.42
CA TYR A 120 -3.22 24.32 5.16
C TYR A 120 -3.38 25.67 4.47
N ALA A 121 -3.39 26.74 5.26
CA ALA A 121 -3.22 28.09 4.77
C ALA A 121 -1.73 28.50 4.75
N PRO A 122 -1.29 29.35 3.80
CA PRO A 122 0.10 29.79 3.72
C PRO A 122 0.64 30.39 5.02
N ALA A 123 -0.09 31.35 5.61
CA ALA A 123 0.30 32.00 6.86
C ALA A 123 0.40 31.02 8.03
N HIS A 124 -0.42 29.96 8.04
CA HIS A 124 -0.32 28.90 9.05
C HIS A 124 1.00 28.13 8.93
N ILE A 125 1.44 27.77 7.72
CA ILE A 125 2.73 27.09 7.52
C ILE A 125 3.90 27.97 7.97
N LEU A 126 3.85 29.27 7.64
CA LEU A 126 4.88 30.21 8.11
C LEU A 126 4.88 30.36 9.63
N HIS A 127 3.71 30.35 10.28
CA HIS A 127 3.62 30.31 11.74
C HIS A 127 4.24 29.04 12.32
N LEU A 128 3.97 27.88 11.72
CA LEU A 128 4.57 26.61 12.14
C LEU A 128 6.09 26.61 11.97
N GLU A 129 6.64 27.21 10.91
CA GLU A 129 8.08 27.41 10.74
C GLU A 129 8.64 28.31 11.85
N LYS A 130 8.04 29.51 12.02
CA LYS A 130 8.47 30.52 13.01
C LYS A 130 8.47 29.99 14.45
N THR A 131 7.60 29.03 14.76
CA THR A 131 7.43 28.47 16.11
C THR A 131 8.08 27.11 16.31
N ASP A 132 8.86 26.63 15.34
CA ASP A 132 9.50 25.30 15.37
C ASP A 132 8.48 24.15 15.56
N GLN A 133 7.38 24.24 14.81
CA GLN A 133 6.23 23.33 14.87
C GLN A 133 5.91 22.64 13.54
N LEU A 134 6.86 22.60 12.60
CA LEU A 134 6.69 22.00 11.27
C LEU A 134 6.33 20.50 11.29
N GLN A 135 6.50 19.80 12.42
CA GLN A 135 5.97 18.45 12.61
C GLN A 135 4.45 18.37 12.40
N ASN A 136 3.70 19.44 12.70
CA ASN A 136 2.25 19.55 12.46
C ASN A 136 1.88 19.55 10.96
N LEU A 137 2.86 19.76 10.09
CA LEU A 137 2.74 19.71 8.64
C LEU A 137 3.35 18.42 8.07
N PHE A 138 4.58 18.11 8.47
CA PHE A 138 5.34 17.00 7.89
C PHE A 138 4.94 15.61 8.39
N ILE A 139 4.44 15.45 9.62
CA ILE A 139 3.95 14.13 10.07
C ILE A 139 2.68 13.73 9.32
N PRO A 140 1.64 14.58 9.22
CA PRO A 140 0.44 14.26 8.42
C PRO A 140 0.76 13.97 6.95
N LEU A 141 1.68 14.74 6.34
CA LEU A 141 2.16 14.48 4.98
C LEU A 141 2.77 13.07 4.84
N GLN A 142 3.68 12.70 5.74
CA GLN A 142 4.28 11.37 5.69
C GLN A 142 3.25 10.26 5.89
N GLN A 143 2.28 10.45 6.77
CA GLN A 143 1.21 9.48 7.04
C GLN A 143 0.28 9.30 5.84
N LYS A 144 -0.17 10.40 5.22
CA LYS A 144 -1.05 10.37 4.04
C LYS A 144 -0.39 9.64 2.87
N PHE A 145 0.88 9.96 2.60
CA PHE A 145 1.59 9.44 1.43
C PHE A 145 2.41 8.18 1.71
N ARG A 146 2.42 7.69 2.96
CA ARG A 146 3.19 6.50 3.37
C ARG A 146 4.67 6.62 2.97
N ILE A 147 5.27 7.76 3.28
CA ILE A 147 6.70 8.03 3.05
C ILE A 147 7.43 8.24 4.37
N GLY A 148 8.77 8.27 4.32
CA GLY A 148 9.59 8.40 5.52
C GLY A 148 9.36 7.24 6.49
N ARG A 149 9.11 7.56 7.77
CA ARG A 149 8.89 6.56 8.83
C ARG A 149 7.54 5.83 8.74
N PHE A 150 6.63 6.29 7.88
CA PHE A 150 5.31 5.67 7.67
C PHE A 150 5.24 4.88 6.38
N LYS A 151 6.39 4.62 5.74
CA LYS A 151 6.49 3.70 4.62
C LYS A 151 6.02 2.33 5.09
N VAL A 152 5.06 1.77 4.37
CA VAL A 152 4.64 0.38 4.62
C VAL A 152 5.81 -0.49 4.20
N GLU A 153 6.47 -1.12 5.16
CA GLU A 153 7.40 -2.20 4.85
C GLU A 153 6.61 -3.36 4.29
N VAL A 154 6.80 -3.62 2.99
CA VAL A 154 6.21 -4.77 2.35
C VAL A 154 6.99 -5.99 2.82
N ASN A 155 6.34 -6.88 3.57
CA ASN A 155 6.91 -8.18 3.89
C ASN A 155 6.87 -9.04 2.62
N TRP A 156 7.91 -8.93 1.80
CA TRP A 156 7.96 -9.59 0.50
C TRP A 156 7.93 -11.12 0.57
N ASP A 157 8.34 -11.70 1.71
CA ASP A 157 8.17 -13.14 1.95
C ASP A 157 6.71 -13.54 2.10
N LYS A 158 5.89 -12.69 2.73
CA LYS A 158 4.45 -12.87 2.83
C LYS A 158 3.78 -12.65 1.48
N GLU A 159 4.10 -11.56 0.78
CA GLU A 159 3.55 -11.25 -0.55
C GLU A 159 3.82 -12.37 -1.55
N ARG A 160 5.07 -12.86 -1.67
CA ARG A 160 5.39 -14.00 -2.55
C ARG A 160 4.52 -15.21 -2.23
N LYS A 161 4.40 -15.58 -0.95
CA LYS A 161 3.60 -16.73 -0.52
C LYS A 161 2.12 -16.53 -0.86
N GLU A 162 1.58 -15.34 -0.70
CA GLU A 162 0.19 -15.03 -1.00
C GLU A 162 -0.08 -15.02 -2.51
N THR A 163 0.82 -14.44 -3.30
CA THR A 163 0.73 -14.45 -4.77
C THR A 163 0.75 -15.87 -5.32
N PHE A 164 1.68 -16.72 -4.88
CA PHE A 164 1.73 -18.11 -5.34
C PHE A 164 0.52 -18.91 -4.85
N ARG A 165 0.05 -18.68 -3.62
CA ARG A 165 -1.18 -19.29 -3.09
C ARG A 165 -2.39 -18.92 -3.95
N LYS A 166 -2.50 -17.66 -4.35
CA LYS A 166 -3.59 -17.19 -5.22
C LYS A 166 -3.60 -17.93 -6.55
N ILE A 167 -2.44 -18.17 -7.16
CA ILE A 167 -2.32 -18.99 -8.37
C ILE A 167 -2.89 -20.40 -8.15
N LEU A 168 -2.56 -21.06 -7.03
CA LEU A 168 -3.14 -22.38 -6.69
C LEU A 168 -4.65 -22.32 -6.44
N ASP A 169 -5.12 -21.26 -5.78
CA ASP A 169 -6.55 -21.03 -5.52
C ASP A 169 -7.34 -20.73 -6.82
N ASP A 170 -6.70 -20.13 -7.83
CA ASP A 170 -7.35 -19.77 -9.10
C ASP A 170 -7.30 -20.90 -10.15
N LEU A 171 -6.42 -21.90 -9.99
CA LEU A 171 -6.35 -23.08 -10.86
C LEU A 171 -7.67 -23.87 -10.87
N LYS A 172 -8.23 -24.10 -12.06
CA LYS A 172 -9.41 -24.96 -12.27
C LYS A 172 -8.99 -26.40 -12.54
N VAL A 173 -9.90 -27.33 -12.33
CA VAL A 173 -9.66 -28.76 -12.58
C VAL A 173 -9.21 -28.99 -14.02
N GLY A 174 -8.06 -29.64 -14.21
CA GLY A 174 -7.45 -29.87 -15.51
C GLY A 174 -6.40 -28.84 -15.92
N ASP A 175 -6.47 -27.62 -15.38
CA ASP A 175 -5.48 -26.57 -15.62
C ASP A 175 -4.18 -26.89 -14.91
N HIS A 176 -3.09 -26.31 -15.43
CA HIS A 176 -1.78 -26.41 -14.82
C HIS A 176 -1.06 -25.06 -14.80
N VAL A 177 -0.02 -24.97 -13.98
CA VAL A 177 0.96 -23.88 -14.01
C VAL A 177 2.37 -24.43 -14.07
N THR A 178 3.24 -23.65 -14.68
CA THR A 178 4.69 -23.81 -14.59
C THR A 178 5.18 -23.13 -13.33
N TYR A 179 6.02 -23.81 -12.53
CA TYR A 179 6.63 -23.21 -11.35
C TYR A 179 8.15 -23.33 -11.39
N VAL A 180 8.80 -22.44 -10.65
CA VAL A 180 10.20 -22.53 -10.26
C VAL A 180 10.30 -22.48 -8.74
N ALA A 181 11.23 -23.22 -8.16
CA ALA A 181 11.34 -23.35 -6.72
C ALA A 181 12.80 -23.37 -6.24
N MET A 182 13.03 -22.81 -5.05
CA MET A 182 14.23 -23.05 -4.26
C MET A 182 13.86 -23.98 -3.11
N ILE A 183 14.40 -25.20 -3.14
CA ILE A 183 14.22 -26.19 -2.07
C ILE A 183 15.55 -26.27 -1.31
N PRO A 184 15.62 -25.75 -0.07
CA PRO A 184 16.88 -25.74 0.66
C PRO A 184 17.26 -27.16 1.12
N PRO A 185 18.56 -27.49 1.12
CA PRO A 185 19.05 -28.82 1.52
C PRO A 185 18.87 -29.06 3.04
N THR A 186 18.80 -28.00 3.84
CA THR A 186 18.62 -28.08 5.29
C THR A 186 17.17 -27.80 5.68
N LYS A 187 16.63 -28.63 6.60
CA LYS A 187 15.23 -28.56 7.05
C LYS A 187 14.83 -27.25 7.77
N GLY A 188 15.81 -26.41 8.16
CA GLY A 188 15.59 -25.16 8.88
C GLY A 188 15.20 -23.96 8.00
N HIS A 189 15.38 -24.04 6.67
CA HIS A 189 14.96 -22.98 5.76
C HIS A 189 13.65 -23.33 5.06
N ASN A 190 12.82 -22.31 4.85
CA ASN A 190 11.56 -22.47 4.12
C ASN A 190 11.83 -22.58 2.62
N PRO A 191 11.16 -23.50 1.92
CA PRO A 191 11.20 -23.53 0.46
C PRO A 191 10.46 -22.32 -0.12
N LEU A 192 10.92 -21.88 -1.29
CA LEU A 192 10.36 -20.73 -2.01
C LEU A 192 9.81 -21.19 -3.35
N PHE A 193 8.66 -20.65 -3.74
CA PHE A 193 7.97 -21.01 -4.97
C PHE A 193 7.55 -19.75 -5.72
N TYR A 194 7.63 -19.78 -7.04
CA TYR A 194 7.24 -18.70 -7.93
C TYR A 194 6.65 -19.25 -9.23
N SER A 195 5.69 -18.54 -9.79
CA SER A 195 5.04 -18.86 -11.07
C SER A 195 4.47 -17.58 -11.66
N ILE A 196 4.45 -17.51 -12.99
CA ILE A 196 3.73 -16.49 -13.77
C ILE A 196 2.64 -17.15 -14.64
N GLY A 197 2.10 -18.28 -14.18
CA GLY A 197 1.12 -19.08 -14.90
C GLY A 197 1.76 -20.19 -15.73
N THR A 198 1.36 -20.33 -16.98
CA THR A 198 1.73 -21.42 -17.91
C THR A 198 2.94 -21.10 -18.79
N LYS A 199 3.58 -19.94 -18.60
CA LYS A 199 4.79 -19.57 -19.36
C LYS A 199 5.93 -20.58 -19.13
N PRO A 200 6.86 -20.72 -20.09
CA PRO A 200 8.03 -21.59 -19.94
C PRO A 200 8.86 -21.30 -18.69
N HIS A 201 9.64 -22.28 -18.22
CA HIS A 201 10.52 -22.14 -17.05
C HIS A 201 11.52 -20.99 -17.21
N GLU A 202 12.09 -20.83 -18.40
CA GLU A 202 13.06 -19.76 -18.70
C GLU A 202 12.45 -18.37 -18.49
N GLU A 203 11.28 -18.11 -19.08
CA GLU A 203 10.55 -16.85 -18.90
C GLU A 203 10.16 -16.64 -17.43
N THR A 204 9.76 -17.70 -16.73
CA THR A 204 9.44 -17.63 -15.31
C THR A 204 10.67 -17.21 -14.48
N VAL A 205 11.86 -17.73 -14.80
CA VAL A 205 13.11 -17.31 -14.15
C VAL A 205 13.49 -15.88 -14.52
N MET A 206 13.31 -15.47 -15.77
CA MET A 206 13.59 -14.08 -16.18
C MET A 206 12.67 -13.10 -15.45
N SER A 207 11.39 -13.41 -15.34
CA SER A 207 10.43 -12.60 -14.57
C SER A 207 10.82 -12.53 -13.09
N LEU A 208 11.20 -13.66 -12.48
CA LEU A 208 11.63 -13.69 -11.07
C LEU A 208 12.78 -12.72 -10.78
N ARG A 209 13.70 -12.48 -11.73
CA ARG A 209 14.82 -11.54 -11.54
C ARG A 209 14.36 -10.08 -11.35
N GLY A 210 13.19 -9.72 -11.88
CA GLY A 210 12.58 -8.41 -11.69
C GLY A 210 11.82 -8.26 -10.38
N GLU A 211 11.59 -9.35 -9.65
CA GLU A 211 10.82 -9.32 -8.40
C GLU A 211 11.68 -8.85 -7.20
N PRO A 212 11.08 -8.10 -6.25
CA PRO A 212 11.77 -7.62 -5.06
C PRO A 212 12.10 -8.73 -4.03
N PHE A 213 11.56 -9.95 -4.20
CA PHE A 213 11.81 -11.14 -3.36
C PHE A 213 12.58 -12.25 -4.08
N ASN A 214 13.29 -11.93 -5.16
CA ASN A 214 13.94 -12.92 -6.01
C ASN A 214 14.81 -13.92 -5.25
N PHE A 215 14.99 -15.10 -5.84
CA PHE A 215 15.80 -16.18 -5.30
C PHE A 215 16.41 -16.99 -6.45
N VAL A 216 17.45 -17.78 -6.15
CA VAL A 216 18.06 -18.70 -7.13
C VAL A 216 17.27 -20.01 -7.14
N PRO A 217 16.53 -20.33 -8.22
CA PRO A 217 15.77 -21.57 -8.27
C PRO A 217 16.70 -22.78 -8.42
N THR A 218 16.32 -23.87 -7.76
CA THR A 218 17.01 -25.18 -7.82
C THR A 218 16.18 -26.23 -8.56
N HIS A 219 14.88 -26.00 -8.65
CA HIS A 219 13.90 -26.91 -9.24
C HIS A 219 12.94 -26.13 -10.13
N GLY A 220 12.38 -26.82 -11.12
CA GLY A 220 11.24 -26.37 -11.90
C GLY A 220 10.37 -27.55 -12.27
N GLY A 221 9.09 -27.29 -12.53
CA GLY A 221 8.14 -28.34 -12.90
C GLY A 221 6.77 -27.75 -13.18
N HIS A 222 5.76 -28.60 -13.09
CA HIS A 222 4.37 -28.23 -13.29
C HIS A 222 3.49 -28.67 -12.13
N ILE A 223 2.44 -27.90 -11.88
CA ILE A 223 1.41 -28.21 -10.90
C ILE A 223 0.08 -28.24 -11.64
N LYS A 224 -0.62 -29.37 -11.63
CA LYS A 224 -1.93 -29.55 -12.29
C LYS A 224 -3.02 -29.80 -11.28
N ALA A 225 -4.11 -29.05 -11.36
CA ALA A 225 -5.24 -29.21 -10.47
C ALA A 225 -6.10 -30.43 -10.84
N LEU A 226 -6.44 -31.22 -9.83
CA LEU A 226 -7.34 -32.36 -9.91
C LEU A 226 -8.70 -32.02 -9.30
N ARG A 227 -9.65 -32.94 -9.44
CA ARG A 227 -10.94 -32.83 -8.73
C ARG A 227 -10.68 -32.78 -7.21
N PRO A 228 -11.29 -31.84 -6.49
CA PRO A 228 -11.18 -31.79 -5.04
C PRO A 228 -11.71 -33.08 -4.40
N GLU A 229 -11.11 -33.48 -3.28
CA GLU A 229 -11.52 -34.64 -2.49
C GLU A 229 -11.79 -34.17 -1.06
N GLY A 230 -12.98 -34.49 -0.53
CA GLY A 230 -13.39 -34.03 0.80
C GLY A 230 -13.34 -32.50 0.98
N GLY A 231 -13.57 -31.73 -0.09
CA GLY A 231 -13.47 -30.26 -0.08
C GLY A 231 -12.04 -29.70 -0.16
N THR A 232 -11.01 -30.55 -0.17
CA THR A 232 -9.61 -30.14 -0.28
C THR A 232 -9.18 -30.14 -1.75
N LYS A 233 -8.57 -29.05 -2.22
CA LYS A 233 -7.97 -29.01 -3.56
C LYS A 233 -6.79 -29.98 -3.65
N GLN A 234 -6.74 -30.69 -4.78
CA GLN A 234 -5.78 -31.75 -5.08
C GLN A 234 -4.90 -31.30 -6.25
N PHE A 235 -3.59 -31.52 -6.17
CA PHE A 235 -2.66 -31.14 -7.23
C PHE A 235 -1.68 -32.27 -7.55
N LEU A 236 -1.53 -32.61 -8.84
CA LEU A 236 -0.38 -33.37 -9.32
C LEU A 236 0.80 -32.43 -9.46
N VAL A 237 1.99 -32.87 -9.03
CA VAL A 237 3.20 -32.06 -9.06
C VAL A 237 4.33 -32.90 -9.66
N ASP A 238 4.90 -32.41 -10.75
CA ASP A 238 6.15 -32.94 -11.31
C ASP A 238 7.31 -32.01 -11.02
N ALA A 239 8.54 -32.49 -11.22
CA ALA A 239 9.76 -31.69 -11.13
C ALA A 239 10.52 -31.67 -12.48
N GLY A 240 9.78 -31.74 -13.59
CA GLY A 240 10.31 -31.82 -14.94
C GLY A 240 10.58 -30.46 -15.54
N SER A 241 11.85 -30.08 -15.70
CA SER A 241 12.22 -28.85 -16.40
C SER A 241 13.38 -29.07 -17.35
N SER A 242 13.24 -28.50 -18.55
CA SER A 242 14.32 -28.44 -19.55
C SER A 242 15.29 -27.29 -19.30
N TYR A 243 14.97 -26.40 -18.34
CA TYR A 243 15.75 -25.21 -18.02
C TYR A 243 16.40 -25.31 -16.63
N LEU A 244 15.73 -25.93 -15.65
CA LEU A 244 16.21 -26.09 -14.27
C LEU A 244 16.33 -27.57 -13.92
N GLY A 245 17.48 -28.00 -13.37
CA GLY A 245 17.66 -29.35 -12.84
C GLY A 245 18.06 -30.43 -13.85
N LYS A 246 17.71 -31.69 -13.56
CA LYS A 246 18.22 -32.93 -14.21
C LYS A 246 17.53 -33.33 -15.54
N GLY A 247 16.86 -32.38 -16.20
CA GLY A 247 16.17 -32.61 -17.48
C GLY A 247 14.73 -33.13 -17.37
N LEU A 248 14.18 -33.59 -18.50
CA LEU A 248 12.75 -33.89 -18.68
C LEU A 248 12.25 -35.15 -17.94
N LYS A 249 13.16 -36.06 -17.56
CA LYS A 249 12.85 -37.33 -16.90
C LYS A 249 13.33 -37.32 -15.44
N THR A 250 12.77 -36.41 -14.65
CA THR A 250 13.10 -36.31 -13.22
C THR A 250 12.53 -37.48 -12.43
N LEU A 251 13.33 -37.99 -11.49
CA LEU A 251 12.98 -39.10 -10.61
C LEU A 251 11.84 -38.73 -9.66
N TYR A 252 11.04 -39.73 -9.27
CA TYR A 252 9.95 -39.57 -8.28
C TYR A 252 10.43 -38.89 -6.99
N ASP A 253 11.63 -39.24 -6.51
CA ASP A 253 12.19 -38.65 -5.28
C ASP A 253 12.35 -37.12 -5.38
N THR A 254 12.70 -36.60 -6.55
CA THR A 254 12.81 -35.15 -6.78
C THR A 254 11.44 -34.48 -6.74
N ALA A 255 10.42 -35.09 -7.36
CA ALA A 255 9.04 -34.62 -7.24
C ALA A 255 8.54 -34.68 -5.79
N ARG A 256 8.92 -35.73 -5.04
CA ARG A 256 8.60 -35.86 -3.61
C ARG A 256 9.18 -34.70 -2.80
N GLU A 257 10.45 -34.36 -2.98
CA GLU A 257 11.11 -33.24 -2.30
C GLU A 257 10.37 -31.91 -2.53
N VAL A 258 9.94 -31.64 -3.76
CA VAL A 258 9.13 -30.46 -4.08
C VAL A 258 7.78 -30.51 -3.37
N THR A 259 7.06 -31.64 -3.43
CA THR A 259 5.75 -31.76 -2.76
C THR A 259 5.85 -31.61 -1.25
N ASP A 260 6.89 -32.13 -0.61
CA ASP A 260 7.15 -31.91 0.82
C ASP A 260 7.41 -30.43 1.12
N GLY A 261 8.10 -29.73 0.21
CA GLY A 261 8.26 -28.29 0.29
C GLY A 261 6.94 -27.53 0.18
N LEU A 262 6.09 -27.91 -0.79
CA LEU A 262 4.77 -27.33 -0.99
C LEU A 262 3.87 -27.56 0.22
N ARG A 263 3.85 -28.78 0.79
CA ARG A 263 3.08 -29.09 2.00
C ARG A 263 3.52 -28.27 3.21
N ARG A 264 4.83 -28.02 3.37
CA ARG A 264 5.36 -27.18 4.46
C ARG A 264 4.87 -25.73 4.39
N VAL A 265 4.70 -25.17 3.19
CA VAL A 265 4.34 -23.76 3.00
C VAL A 265 2.84 -23.57 2.77
N TYR A 266 2.18 -24.54 2.14
CA TYR A 266 0.80 -24.49 1.67
C TYR A 266 0.00 -25.73 2.12
N GLY A 267 0.14 -26.13 3.39
CA GLY A 267 -0.46 -27.35 3.94
C GLY A 267 -1.99 -27.45 3.93
N LYS A 268 -2.70 -26.44 3.41
CA LYS A 268 -4.16 -26.50 3.19
C LYS A 268 -4.56 -27.29 1.94
N TYR A 269 -3.60 -27.68 1.09
CA TYR A 269 -3.84 -28.43 -0.13
C TYR A 269 -3.21 -29.82 -0.06
N ASN A 270 -3.71 -30.75 -0.88
CA ASN A 270 -3.03 -32.01 -1.10
C ASN A 270 -2.19 -31.96 -2.38
N PHE A 271 -0.91 -32.32 -2.26
CA PHE A 271 0.04 -32.37 -3.36
C PHE A 271 0.49 -33.82 -3.58
N ILE A 272 0.40 -34.30 -4.82
CA ILE A 272 0.69 -35.69 -5.20
C ILE A 272 1.89 -35.66 -6.17
N PRO A 273 3.05 -36.22 -5.79
CA PRO A 273 4.22 -36.23 -6.64
C PRO A 273 4.04 -37.23 -7.80
N VAL A 274 4.52 -36.85 -8.99
CA VAL A 274 4.53 -37.71 -10.18
C VAL A 274 5.87 -37.58 -10.92
N GLU A 275 6.28 -38.64 -11.61
CA GLU A 275 7.55 -38.67 -12.34
C GLU A 275 7.51 -37.84 -13.63
N GLY A 276 8.70 -37.38 -14.06
CA GLY A 276 8.90 -36.73 -15.35
C GLY A 276 8.05 -35.46 -15.54
N ARG A 277 7.09 -35.51 -16.46
CA ARG A 277 6.14 -34.44 -16.80
C ARG A 277 4.68 -34.84 -16.56
N GLY A 278 4.43 -35.68 -15.54
CA GLY A 278 3.10 -36.21 -15.25
C GLY A 278 2.05 -35.14 -14.87
N ALA A 279 2.48 -33.92 -14.53
CA ALA A 279 1.59 -32.79 -14.24
C ALA A 279 1.52 -31.77 -15.40
N PHE A 280 2.10 -32.09 -16.56
CA PHE A 280 2.05 -31.23 -17.73
C PHE A 280 0.63 -31.23 -18.36
N GLY A 281 0.11 -30.06 -18.70
CA GLY A 281 -1.16 -29.92 -19.41
C GLY A 281 -0.98 -29.91 -20.94
N THR A 282 -2.07 -29.81 -21.68
CA THR A 282 -2.08 -29.82 -23.15
C THR A 282 -1.85 -28.46 -23.80
N GLU A 283 -1.91 -27.35 -23.06
CA GLU A 283 -1.84 -25.99 -23.61
C GLU A 283 -0.73 -25.14 -22.94
N GLN A 284 0.27 -24.74 -23.71
CA GLN A 284 1.24 -23.70 -23.31
C GLN A 284 0.87 -22.40 -24.03
N SER A 285 0.77 -21.31 -23.29
CA SER A 285 0.66 -19.97 -23.87
C SER A 285 2.07 -19.48 -24.23
N TYR A 286 2.41 -19.59 -25.51
CA TYR A 286 3.57 -18.91 -26.10
C TYR A 286 3.45 -17.38 -25.97
#